data_AF-A0A537XKV5-F1
#
_entry.id   AF-A0A537XKV5-F1
#
_cell.length_a   1.000
_cell.length_b   1.000
_cell.length_c   1.000
_cell.angle_alpha   90.00
_cell.angle_beta   90.00
_cell.angle_gamma   90.00
#
_symmetry.space_group_name_H-M   'P 1'
#
loop_
_entity.id
_entity.type
_entity.pdbx_description
1 polymer ?
#
loop_
_entity_poly.entity_id
_entity_poly.type
_entity_poly.pdbx_seq_one_letter_code
_entity_poly.pdbx_strand_id
1 'polypeptide(L)'
;MRTAYALLAAIALFPFSVSAAPPGDLRTLAHHAYEWYDEAYPVAASSLGDHRFHARLTDYRMSEVVRRRQHVSNLLAQVRELATDGWSKDDRIDRVLFESQLASMDFFGRRLNPEASNPQLYVDECSISIFTLLQKEYAPHRTRALAAMSRLEQMPALLETARTNLTEPIKLYASLAIESARGGDDLYTVSLVTLTDGLSRAERARLVKAQDGAVKALHDFADWLETGLPKMPDWRPMGEASYNYLLKRVLLLPLDAHDVAHLGEIELARYRALEAMLKDPSLASPDPARAKHIPKDEAEFLAAYESRLKEIVEFLRANRLVTIPEYMGPFQIGQLPEAFKPTSPGGFMNPPGVYDQDPGGLYYIPTYNPKSGNFYIRAAIEDPRPILGHEGIPGHFLQISIANHVSSEIRRMQSDSVFAEGWALYGEEMLMREGL
;
A
#
# COMPACT_ATOMS: atom_id res chain seq x y z
N MET A 1 76.22 -35.44 -26.66
CA MET A 1 76.06 -35.12 -25.22
C MET A 1 75.87 -33.62 -25.06
N ARG A 2 74.67 -33.18 -24.69
CA ARG A 2 74.33 -31.91 -23.99
C ARG A 2 72.80 -31.87 -23.87
N THR A 3 72.29 -32.35 -22.75
CA THR A 3 70.86 -32.31 -22.39
C THR A 3 70.62 -31.09 -21.50
N ALA A 4 69.67 -30.26 -21.87
CA ALA A 4 69.22 -29.10 -21.11
C ALA A 4 68.19 -29.53 -20.06
N TYR A 5 68.32 -29.03 -18.82
CA TYR A 5 67.31 -29.16 -17.78
C TYR A 5 66.42 -27.91 -17.77
N ALA A 6 65.10 -28.10 -17.89
CA ALA A 6 64.10 -27.06 -17.67
C ALA A 6 63.59 -27.16 -16.23
N LEU A 7 63.71 -26.08 -15.45
CA LEU A 7 63.06 -25.93 -14.15
C LEU A 7 61.58 -25.53 -14.36
N LEU A 8 60.66 -26.31 -13.81
CA LEU A 8 59.24 -25.95 -13.66
C LEU A 8 59.04 -25.40 -12.24
N ALA A 9 58.72 -24.11 -12.13
CA ALA A 9 58.29 -23.48 -10.88
C ALA A 9 56.78 -23.70 -10.69
N ALA A 10 56.39 -24.37 -9.60
CA ALA A 10 55.00 -24.52 -9.21
C ALA A 10 54.53 -23.24 -8.49
N ILE A 11 53.57 -22.54 -9.09
CA ILE A 11 52.87 -21.41 -8.45
C ILE A 11 51.75 -22.00 -7.58
N ALA A 12 51.92 -21.95 -6.26
CA ALA A 12 50.87 -22.27 -5.31
C ALA A 12 49.87 -21.11 -5.25
N LEU A 13 48.69 -21.29 -5.83
CA LEU A 13 47.55 -20.40 -5.67
C LEU A 13 46.91 -20.66 -4.30
N PHE A 14 47.13 -19.76 -3.34
CA PHE A 14 46.32 -19.74 -2.12
C PHE A 14 44.93 -19.21 -2.47
N PRO A 15 43.84 -19.90 -2.09
CA PRO A 15 42.51 -19.35 -2.25
C PRO A 15 42.37 -18.12 -1.35
N PHE A 16 42.14 -16.95 -1.95
CA PHE A 16 41.67 -15.79 -1.21
C PHE A 16 40.29 -16.15 -0.65
N SER A 17 40.21 -16.38 0.66
CA SER A 17 38.93 -16.40 1.36
C SER A 17 38.36 -14.99 1.30
N VAL A 18 37.40 -14.76 0.40
CA VAL A 18 36.55 -13.57 0.45
C VAL A 18 35.80 -13.66 1.77
N SER A 19 36.21 -12.85 2.75
CA SER A 19 35.46 -12.72 4.00
C SER A 19 34.04 -12.29 3.67
N ALA A 20 33.05 -12.95 4.28
CA ALA A 20 31.67 -12.49 4.20
C ALA A 20 31.59 -11.02 4.61
N ALA A 21 30.81 -10.22 3.87
CA ALA A 21 30.55 -8.84 4.24
C ALA A 21 29.89 -8.83 5.64
N PRO A 22 30.27 -7.92 6.55
CA PRO A 22 29.58 -7.78 7.82
C PRO A 22 28.08 -7.49 7.62
N PRO A 23 27.19 -8.00 8.49
CA PRO A 23 25.76 -7.65 8.43
C PRO A 23 25.47 -6.14 8.53
N GLY A 24 26.39 -5.37 9.12
CA GLY A 24 26.31 -3.91 9.15
C GLY A 24 26.35 -3.25 7.77
N ASP A 25 27.02 -3.88 6.80
CA ASP A 25 27.11 -3.36 5.43
C ASP A 25 25.76 -3.50 4.72
N LEU A 26 25.04 -4.61 4.94
CA LEU A 26 23.67 -4.80 4.44
C LEU A 26 22.73 -3.74 5.00
N ARG A 27 22.78 -3.49 6.32
CA ARG A 27 21.93 -2.47 6.94
C ARG A 27 22.22 -1.08 6.40
N THR A 28 23.49 -0.73 6.22
CA THR A 28 23.90 0.54 5.60
C THR A 28 23.40 0.65 4.16
N LEU A 29 23.52 -0.44 3.38
CA LEU A 29 23.03 -0.50 2.01
C LEU A 29 21.51 -0.32 1.94
N ALA A 30 20.77 -0.99 2.82
CA ALA A 30 19.31 -0.89 2.90
C ALA A 30 18.87 0.52 3.29
N HIS A 31 19.47 1.12 4.32
CA HIS A 31 19.20 2.49 4.73
C HIS A 31 19.37 3.49 3.57
N HIS A 32 20.49 3.41 2.84
CA HIS A 32 20.71 4.27 1.67
C HIS A 32 19.70 4.00 0.54
N ALA A 33 19.26 2.76 0.35
CA ALA A 33 18.25 2.43 -0.64
C ALA A 33 16.88 3.01 -0.26
N TYR A 34 16.52 3.04 1.03
CA TYR A 34 15.29 3.66 1.51
C TYR A 34 15.32 5.18 1.37
N GLU A 35 16.40 5.84 1.80
CA GLU A 35 16.59 7.28 1.63
C GLU A 35 16.51 7.69 0.14
N TRP A 36 17.14 6.90 -0.74
CA TRP A 36 17.04 7.12 -2.17
C TRP A 36 15.61 6.91 -2.69
N TYR A 37 14.91 5.87 -2.23
CA TYR A 37 13.54 5.58 -2.66
C TYR A 37 12.59 6.70 -2.27
N ASP A 38 12.69 7.21 -1.05
CA ASP A 38 11.84 8.27 -0.54
C ASP A 38 12.00 9.58 -1.34
N GLU A 39 13.24 9.91 -1.74
CA GLU A 39 13.50 11.06 -2.61
C GLU A 39 13.02 10.82 -4.06
N ALA A 40 13.13 9.59 -4.55
CA ALA A 40 12.77 9.18 -5.90
C ALA A 40 11.25 9.08 -6.11
N TYR A 41 10.50 8.76 -5.04
CA TYR A 41 9.04 8.60 -5.03
C TYR A 41 8.39 9.47 -3.94
N PRO A 42 8.39 10.81 -4.07
CA PRO A 42 7.94 11.74 -3.03
C PRO A 42 6.52 11.50 -2.51
N VAL A 43 5.61 11.06 -3.39
CA VAL A 43 4.21 10.78 -3.02
C VAL A 43 4.12 9.52 -2.16
N ALA A 44 4.87 8.46 -2.48
CA ALA A 44 4.96 7.27 -1.66
C ALA A 44 5.58 7.56 -0.29
N ALA A 45 6.66 8.35 -0.25
CA ALA A 45 7.27 8.81 1.00
C ALA A 45 6.28 9.58 1.89
N SER A 46 5.42 10.41 1.27
CA SER A 46 4.37 11.14 1.98
C SER A 46 3.35 10.21 2.64
N SER A 47 2.98 9.11 1.97
CA SER A 47 2.10 8.07 2.53
C SER A 47 2.71 7.35 3.74
N LEU A 48 4.05 7.31 3.83
CA LEU A 48 4.78 6.70 4.93
C LEU A 48 5.05 7.66 6.10
N GLY A 49 4.65 8.93 5.98
CA GLY A 49 4.89 9.97 6.98
C GLY A 49 6.17 10.80 6.76
N ASP A 50 6.90 10.60 5.65
CA ASP A 50 8.07 11.43 5.33
C ASP A 50 7.64 12.71 4.60
N HIS A 51 7.80 13.83 5.29
CA HIS A 51 7.36 15.13 4.83
C HIS A 51 8.42 15.97 4.11
N ARG A 52 9.63 15.43 3.88
CA ARG A 52 10.75 16.14 3.24
C ARG A 52 10.48 16.56 1.79
N PHE A 53 9.63 15.83 1.06
CA PHE A 53 9.44 15.98 -0.39
C PHE A 53 8.01 16.36 -0.82
N HIS A 54 7.17 16.85 0.10
CA HIS A 54 5.73 17.07 -0.10
C HIS A 54 5.32 17.97 -1.27
N ALA A 55 6.21 18.84 -1.73
CA ALA A 55 5.91 19.73 -2.86
C ALA A 55 6.11 19.08 -4.23
N ARG A 56 6.61 17.84 -4.30
CA ARG A 56 7.00 17.17 -5.56
C ARG A 56 6.07 16.02 -5.91
N LEU A 57 5.94 15.79 -7.22
CA LEU A 57 5.49 14.52 -7.79
C LEU A 57 6.71 13.70 -8.21
N THR A 58 6.50 12.40 -8.43
CA THR A 58 7.50 11.51 -9.02
C THR A 58 7.82 11.95 -10.46
N ASP A 59 9.10 11.96 -10.82
CA ASP A 59 9.52 12.30 -12.18
C ASP A 59 9.42 11.07 -13.09
N TYR A 60 8.41 11.03 -13.95
CA TYR A 60 8.19 9.91 -14.87
C TYR A 60 8.84 10.10 -16.24
N ARG A 61 9.73 11.08 -16.45
CA ARG A 61 10.49 11.13 -17.72
C ARG A 61 11.23 9.81 -17.89
N MET A 62 11.17 9.21 -19.09
CA MET A 62 11.70 7.86 -19.30
C MET A 62 13.19 7.72 -18.93
N SER A 63 13.99 8.79 -19.06
CA SER A 63 15.38 8.82 -18.58
C SER A 63 15.51 8.59 -17.07
N GLU A 64 14.58 9.11 -16.28
CA GLU A 64 14.52 8.93 -14.83
C GLU A 64 14.00 7.54 -14.46
N VAL A 65 12.95 7.08 -15.15
CA VAL A 65 12.39 5.72 -14.97
C VAL A 65 13.47 4.66 -15.20
N VAL A 66 14.21 4.77 -16.31
CA VAL A 66 15.32 3.84 -16.62
C VAL A 66 16.43 3.93 -15.59
N ARG A 67 16.79 5.14 -15.12
CA ARG A 67 17.80 5.32 -14.06
C ARG A 67 17.38 4.63 -12.77
N ARG A 68 16.13 4.79 -12.34
CA ARG A 68 15.59 4.14 -11.12
C ARG A 68 15.59 2.62 -11.25
N ARG A 69 15.11 2.09 -12.38
CA ARG A 69 15.13 0.63 -12.63
C ARG A 69 16.55 0.07 -12.60
N GLN A 70 17.51 0.74 -13.25
CA GLN A 70 18.91 0.31 -13.25
C GLN A 70 19.51 0.33 -11.84
N HIS A 71 19.21 1.35 -11.04
CA HIS A 71 19.66 1.44 -9.65
C HIS A 71 19.17 0.23 -8.84
N VAL A 72 17.87 -0.08 -8.91
CA VAL A 72 17.26 -1.23 -8.22
C VAL A 72 17.86 -2.56 -8.70
N SER A 73 18.00 -2.78 -10.01
CA SER A 73 18.58 -4.02 -10.54
C SER A 73 20.04 -4.20 -10.09
N ASN A 74 20.82 -3.11 -10.01
CA ASN A 74 22.21 -3.15 -9.51
C ASN A 74 22.26 -3.51 -8.03
N LEU A 75 21.43 -2.87 -7.19
CA LEU A 75 21.33 -3.18 -5.77
C LEU A 75 20.91 -4.64 -5.54
N LEU A 76 19.92 -5.12 -6.31
CA LEU A 76 19.45 -6.50 -6.22
C LEU A 76 20.57 -7.50 -6.55
N ALA A 77 21.38 -7.23 -7.57
CA ALA A 77 22.54 -8.05 -7.91
C ALA A 77 23.56 -8.06 -6.77
N GLN A 78 23.89 -6.88 -6.22
CA GLN A 78 24.81 -6.74 -5.08
C GLN A 78 24.34 -7.55 -3.86
N VAL A 79 23.06 -7.46 -3.49
CA VAL A 79 22.50 -8.16 -2.32
C VAL A 79 22.48 -9.68 -2.50
N ARG A 80 22.30 -10.16 -3.74
CA ARG A 80 22.33 -11.60 -4.08
C ARG A 80 23.73 -12.20 -3.98
N GLU A 81 24.77 -11.40 -4.18
CA GLU A 81 26.17 -11.82 -4.10
C GLU A 81 26.73 -11.82 -2.67
N LEU A 82 26.00 -11.26 -1.69
CA LEU A 82 26.44 -11.24 -0.29
C LEU A 82 26.52 -12.65 0.29
N ALA A 83 27.73 -13.09 0.62
CA ALA A 83 27.96 -14.27 1.43
C ALA A 83 27.45 -14.04 2.86
N THR A 84 26.75 -15.04 3.42
CA THR A 84 26.14 -14.97 4.78
C THR A 84 26.72 -16.00 5.74
N ASP A 85 27.92 -16.49 5.45
CA ASP A 85 28.67 -17.37 6.34
C ASP A 85 28.97 -16.63 7.65
N GLY A 86 28.68 -17.28 8.78
CA GLY A 86 28.84 -16.69 10.11
C GLY A 86 27.78 -15.65 10.51
N TRP A 87 26.85 -15.28 9.63
CA TRP A 87 25.74 -14.39 9.99
C TRP A 87 24.75 -15.07 10.94
N SER A 88 24.11 -14.29 11.82
CA SER A 88 23.04 -14.79 12.68
C SER A 88 21.80 -15.16 11.86
N LYS A 89 20.85 -15.87 12.47
CA LYS A 89 19.54 -16.14 11.86
C LYS A 89 18.83 -14.84 11.48
N ASP A 90 18.85 -13.84 12.36
CA ASP A 90 18.17 -12.57 12.14
C ASP A 90 18.79 -11.77 11.00
N ASP A 91 20.12 -11.72 10.91
CA ASP A 91 20.81 -11.04 9.80
C ASP A 91 20.50 -11.72 8.45
N ARG A 92 20.38 -13.05 8.43
CA ARG A 92 20.00 -13.81 7.23
C ARG A 92 18.56 -13.53 6.81
N ILE A 93 17.64 -13.40 7.77
CA ILE A 93 16.26 -12.99 7.51
C ILE A 93 16.25 -11.60 6.90
N ASP A 94 16.97 -10.65 7.49
CA ASP A 94 17.04 -9.28 6.99
C ASP A 94 17.58 -9.22 5.54
N ARG A 95 18.57 -10.06 5.20
CA ARG A 95 19.04 -10.18 3.81
C ARG A 95 17.94 -10.66 2.87
N VAL A 96 17.20 -11.69 3.26
CA VAL A 96 16.13 -12.27 2.44
C VAL A 96 15.00 -11.26 2.24
N LEU A 97 14.61 -10.54 3.29
CA LEU A 97 13.58 -9.51 3.21
C LEU A 97 14.01 -8.36 2.29
N PHE A 98 15.22 -7.84 2.46
CA PHE A 98 15.72 -6.77 1.60
C PHE A 98 15.89 -7.21 0.14
N GLU A 99 16.35 -8.46 -0.09
CA GLU A 99 16.36 -9.05 -1.43
C GLU A 99 14.95 -9.09 -2.04
N SER A 100 13.94 -9.45 -1.25
CA SER A 100 12.54 -9.54 -1.68
C SER A 100 11.96 -8.18 -2.06
N GLN A 101 12.24 -7.14 -1.27
CA GLN A 101 11.81 -5.76 -1.56
C GLN A 101 12.36 -5.28 -2.92
N LEU A 102 13.67 -5.44 -3.12
CA LEU A 102 14.33 -5.09 -4.39
C LEU A 102 13.84 -5.97 -5.55
N ALA A 103 13.62 -7.27 -5.30
CA ALA A 103 13.08 -8.19 -6.30
C ALA A 103 11.66 -7.81 -6.72
N SER A 104 10.83 -7.28 -5.81
CA SER A 104 9.49 -6.77 -6.10
C SER A 104 9.55 -5.61 -7.10
N MET A 105 10.34 -4.58 -6.76
CA MET A 105 10.50 -3.38 -7.58
C MET A 105 11.05 -3.71 -8.98
N ASP A 106 12.08 -4.54 -9.04
CA ASP A 106 12.69 -5.01 -10.29
C ASP A 106 11.71 -5.85 -11.12
N PHE A 107 10.97 -6.78 -10.48
CA PHE A 107 10.01 -7.64 -11.15
C PHE A 107 8.87 -6.85 -11.77
N PHE A 108 8.19 -5.99 -11.00
CA PHE A 108 7.04 -5.23 -11.53
C PHE A 108 7.48 -4.24 -12.61
N GLY A 109 8.61 -3.56 -12.43
CA GLY A 109 9.16 -2.65 -13.43
C GLY A 109 9.46 -3.34 -14.76
N ARG A 110 10.10 -4.52 -14.74
CA ARG A 110 10.42 -5.26 -15.96
C ARG A 110 9.23 -6.02 -16.56
N ARG A 111 8.39 -6.63 -15.71
CA ARG A 111 7.36 -7.57 -16.15
C ARG A 111 6.06 -6.88 -16.56
N LEU A 112 5.67 -5.82 -15.86
CA LEU A 112 4.45 -5.07 -16.16
C LEU A 112 4.72 -3.80 -16.99
N ASN A 113 5.94 -3.25 -16.89
CA ASN A 113 6.34 -2.03 -17.58
C ASN A 113 5.28 -0.90 -17.45
N PRO A 114 4.87 -0.56 -16.21
CA PRO A 114 3.63 0.18 -15.97
C PRO A 114 3.62 1.57 -16.61
N GLU A 115 4.78 2.23 -16.74
CA GLU A 115 4.89 3.53 -17.40
C GLU A 115 4.46 3.51 -18.88
N ALA A 116 4.63 2.37 -19.56
CA ALA A 116 4.25 2.21 -20.96
C ALA A 116 2.85 1.59 -21.15
N SER A 117 2.40 0.81 -20.16
CA SER A 117 1.23 -0.08 -20.30
C SER A 117 0.04 0.32 -19.42
N ASN A 118 0.25 1.08 -18.34
CA ASN A 118 -0.75 1.36 -17.33
C ASN A 118 -0.99 2.87 -17.16
N PRO A 119 -2.01 3.44 -17.83
CA PRO A 119 -2.38 4.84 -17.63
C PRO A 119 -2.79 5.17 -16.19
N GLN A 120 -3.30 4.20 -15.42
CA GLN A 120 -3.71 4.40 -14.03
C GLN A 120 -2.54 4.85 -13.16
N LEU A 121 -1.30 4.44 -13.46
CA LEU A 121 -0.10 4.87 -12.74
C LEU A 121 -0.04 6.40 -12.58
N TYR A 122 -0.36 7.12 -13.66
CA TYR A 122 -0.27 8.58 -13.70
C TYR A 122 -1.46 9.25 -13.03
N VAL A 123 -2.66 8.65 -13.14
CA VAL A 123 -3.87 9.14 -12.47
C VAL A 123 -3.77 8.93 -10.96
N ASP A 124 -3.23 7.80 -10.52
CA ASP A 124 -2.95 7.49 -9.12
C ASP A 124 -1.89 8.42 -8.53
N GLU A 125 -0.81 8.72 -9.26
CA GLU A 125 0.16 9.72 -8.81
C GLU A 125 -0.54 11.07 -8.54
N CYS A 126 -1.45 11.51 -9.42
CA CYS A 126 -2.21 12.74 -9.21
C CYS A 126 -3.09 12.65 -7.96
N SER A 127 -3.94 11.63 -7.84
CA SER A 127 -4.93 11.53 -6.77
C SER A 127 -4.29 11.25 -5.40
N ILE A 128 -3.38 10.27 -5.32
CA ILE A 128 -2.68 9.92 -4.08
C ILE A 128 -1.83 11.10 -3.58
N SER A 129 -1.24 11.89 -4.48
CA SER A 129 -0.47 13.08 -4.08
C SER A 129 -1.30 14.12 -3.32
N ILE A 130 -2.61 14.18 -3.53
CA ILE A 130 -3.49 15.09 -2.80
C ILE A 130 -4.08 14.39 -1.58
N PHE A 131 -4.53 13.14 -1.73
CA PHE A 131 -5.11 12.37 -0.63
C PHE A 131 -4.15 12.25 0.57
N THR A 132 -2.86 11.98 0.33
CA THR A 132 -1.84 11.88 1.38
C THR A 132 -1.64 13.16 2.20
N LEU A 133 -1.98 14.33 1.64
CA LEU A 133 -1.94 15.60 2.37
C LEU A 133 -3.18 15.82 3.25
N LEU A 134 -4.27 15.13 2.95
CA LEU A 134 -5.57 15.28 3.59
C LEU A 134 -5.81 14.22 4.68
N GLN A 135 -5.29 13.01 4.52
CA GLN A 135 -5.63 11.85 5.35
C GLN A 135 -5.19 11.92 6.83
N LYS A 136 -4.18 12.75 7.17
CA LYS A 136 -3.69 12.92 8.54
C LYS A 136 -3.30 14.37 8.82
N GLU A 137 -3.54 14.80 10.06
CA GLU A 137 -3.12 16.10 10.59
C GLU A 137 -1.66 16.02 11.08
N TYR A 138 -0.69 16.28 10.21
CA TYR A 138 0.74 16.27 10.57
C TYR A 138 1.41 17.66 10.55
N ALA A 139 0.75 18.64 9.93
CA ALA A 139 1.26 20.00 9.78
C ALA A 139 0.10 21.01 9.67
N PRO A 140 0.34 22.32 9.90
CA PRO A 140 -0.69 23.34 9.73
C PRO A 140 -1.34 23.30 8.34
N HIS A 141 -2.64 23.58 8.29
CA HIS A 141 -3.46 23.53 7.07
C HIS A 141 -2.81 24.28 5.89
N ARG A 142 -2.37 25.52 6.14
CA ARG A 142 -1.65 26.34 5.14
C ARG A 142 -0.41 25.64 4.57
N THR A 143 0.40 24.97 5.38
CA THR A 143 1.61 24.27 4.90
C THR A 143 1.23 23.16 3.92
N ARG A 144 0.21 22.37 4.27
CA ARG A 144 -0.29 21.27 3.44
C ARG A 144 -0.97 21.77 2.17
N ALA A 145 -1.72 22.85 2.25
CA ALA A 145 -2.31 23.50 1.07
C ALA A 145 -1.26 24.08 0.11
N LEU A 146 -0.16 24.66 0.61
CA LEU A 146 0.94 25.12 -0.23
C LEU A 146 1.63 23.95 -0.96
N ALA A 147 1.79 22.80 -0.31
CA ALA A 147 2.30 21.59 -0.94
C ALA A 147 1.33 21.05 -2.01
N ALA A 148 0.03 21.02 -1.70
CA ALA A 148 -1.00 20.61 -2.64
C ALA A 148 -1.00 21.50 -3.89
N MET A 149 -0.91 22.82 -3.74
CA MET A 149 -0.79 23.75 -4.88
C MET A 149 0.41 23.42 -5.77
N SER A 150 1.58 23.18 -5.19
CA SER A 150 2.78 22.82 -5.95
C SER A 150 2.58 21.51 -6.73
N ARG A 151 1.92 20.50 -6.14
CA ARG A 151 1.61 19.23 -6.80
C ARG A 151 0.59 19.40 -7.94
N LEU A 152 -0.51 20.12 -7.69
CA LEU A 152 -1.52 20.43 -8.71
C LEU A 152 -0.92 21.14 -9.94
N GLU A 153 -0.02 22.10 -9.71
CA GLU A 153 0.66 22.82 -10.80
C GLU A 153 1.59 21.91 -11.65
N GLN A 154 2.05 20.78 -11.10
CA GLN A 154 2.87 19.80 -11.82
C GLN A 154 2.04 18.78 -12.61
N MET A 155 0.78 18.54 -12.25
CA MET A 155 -0.07 17.51 -12.87
C MET A 155 -0.22 17.65 -14.39
N PRO A 156 -0.42 18.85 -14.98
CA PRO A 156 -0.50 18.97 -16.44
C PRO A 156 0.76 18.47 -17.16
N ALA A 157 1.94 18.83 -16.66
CA ALA A 157 3.21 18.40 -17.25
C ALA A 157 3.47 16.89 -17.05
N LEU A 158 3.05 16.34 -15.91
CA LEU A 158 3.08 14.90 -15.65
C LEU A 158 2.22 14.14 -16.67
N LEU A 159 0.99 14.60 -16.94
CA LEU A 159 0.08 13.93 -17.86
C LEU A 159 0.52 14.04 -19.33
N GLU A 160 1.21 15.11 -19.72
CA GLU A 160 1.88 15.16 -21.04
C GLU A 160 3.06 14.17 -21.14
N THR A 161 3.81 14.00 -20.04
CA THR A 161 4.83 12.95 -19.95
C THR A 161 4.20 11.56 -20.06
N ALA A 162 3.04 11.35 -19.42
CA ALA A 162 2.28 10.11 -19.50
C ALA A 162 1.92 9.76 -20.94
N ARG A 163 1.36 10.70 -21.72
CA ARG A 163 1.04 10.49 -23.15
C ARG A 163 2.24 10.04 -23.97
N THR A 164 3.43 10.56 -23.64
CA THR A 164 4.68 10.20 -24.33
C THR A 164 5.16 8.81 -23.94
N ASN A 165 5.04 8.45 -22.67
CA ASN A 165 5.50 7.16 -22.15
C ASN A 165 4.57 6.01 -22.53
N LEU A 166 3.26 6.24 -22.62
CA LEU A 166 2.23 5.23 -22.89
C LEU A 166 2.24 4.78 -24.36
N THR A 167 3.24 3.97 -24.71
CA THR A 167 3.40 3.41 -26.06
C THR A 167 2.53 2.18 -26.32
N GLU A 168 2.12 1.47 -25.27
CA GLU A 168 1.31 0.24 -25.36
C GLU A 168 0.26 0.14 -24.23
N PRO A 169 -0.56 1.19 -23.99
CA PRO A 169 -1.52 1.20 -22.90
C PRO A 169 -2.53 0.05 -23.03
N ILE A 170 -2.73 -0.71 -21.95
CA ILE A 170 -3.68 -1.82 -21.92
C ILE A 170 -5.09 -1.28 -21.75
N LYS A 171 -6.03 -1.79 -22.55
CA LYS A 171 -7.42 -1.33 -22.59
C LYS A 171 -8.10 -1.36 -21.22
N LEU A 172 -7.93 -2.44 -20.45
CA LEU A 172 -8.50 -2.57 -19.10
C LEU A 172 -8.02 -1.45 -18.16
N TYR A 173 -6.72 -1.19 -18.16
CA TYR A 173 -6.13 -0.17 -17.30
C TYR A 173 -6.48 1.24 -17.76
N ALA A 174 -6.57 1.46 -19.08
CA ALA A 174 -7.03 2.72 -19.64
C ALA A 174 -8.49 3.01 -19.29
N SER A 175 -9.39 2.01 -19.34
CA SER A 175 -10.78 2.17 -18.91
C SER A 175 -10.88 2.60 -17.44
N LEU A 176 -10.11 1.96 -16.55
CA LEU A 176 -10.06 2.34 -15.14
C LEU A 176 -9.51 3.76 -14.95
N ALA A 177 -8.48 4.13 -15.70
CA ALA A 177 -7.89 5.46 -15.65
C ALA A 177 -8.84 6.54 -16.14
N ILE A 178 -9.65 6.26 -17.17
CA ILE A 178 -10.70 7.17 -17.64
C ILE A 178 -11.74 7.37 -16.53
N GLU A 179 -12.23 6.28 -15.93
CA GLU A 179 -13.20 6.36 -14.84
C GLU A 179 -12.65 7.15 -13.64
N SER A 180 -11.43 6.84 -13.22
CA SER A 180 -10.75 7.51 -12.10
C SER A 180 -10.51 8.99 -12.38
N ALA A 181 -10.06 9.33 -13.59
CA ALA A 181 -9.77 10.72 -13.97
C ALA A 181 -11.03 11.58 -14.09
N ARG A 182 -12.18 10.99 -14.46
CA ARG A 182 -13.47 11.69 -14.55
C ARG A 182 -14.25 11.70 -13.23
N GLY A 183 -14.07 10.68 -12.39
CA GLY A 183 -14.76 10.54 -11.11
C GLY A 183 -14.06 11.22 -9.93
N GLY A 184 -12.82 11.67 -10.12
CA GLY A 184 -11.95 12.16 -9.04
C GLY A 184 -12.03 13.66 -8.73
N ASP A 185 -12.87 14.44 -9.43
CA ASP A 185 -12.91 15.91 -9.33
C ASP A 185 -13.11 16.43 -7.89
N ASP A 186 -13.94 15.74 -7.11
CA ASP A 186 -14.27 16.14 -5.74
C ASP A 186 -13.07 16.07 -4.81
N LEU A 187 -12.07 15.21 -5.09
CA LEU A 187 -10.82 15.20 -4.32
C LEU A 187 -10.11 16.56 -4.43
N TYR A 188 -10.10 17.12 -5.63
CA TYR A 188 -9.41 18.38 -5.92
C TYR A 188 -10.26 19.59 -5.55
N THR A 189 -11.56 19.54 -5.75
CA THR A 189 -12.46 20.70 -5.66
C THR A 189 -13.26 20.79 -4.35
N VAL A 190 -13.52 19.66 -3.70
CA VAL A 190 -14.30 19.57 -2.45
C VAL A 190 -13.40 19.19 -1.28
N SER A 191 -12.72 18.05 -1.33
CA SER A 191 -11.90 17.55 -0.22
C SER A 191 -10.78 18.52 0.16
N LEU A 192 -10.10 19.08 -0.84
CA LEU A 192 -8.96 19.97 -0.63
C LEU A 192 -9.33 21.31 0.05
N VAL A 193 -10.61 21.71 0.02
CA VAL A 193 -11.08 22.96 0.67
C VAL A 193 -10.82 22.94 2.18
N THR A 194 -10.78 21.74 2.78
CA THR A 194 -10.50 21.53 4.20
C THR A 194 -9.14 22.06 4.64
N LEU A 195 -8.17 22.21 3.73
CA LEU A 195 -6.84 22.75 4.03
C LEU A 195 -6.71 24.26 3.80
N THR A 196 -7.78 24.92 3.33
CA THR A 196 -7.67 26.30 2.87
C THR A 196 -7.68 27.33 4.00
N ASP A 197 -7.92 26.90 5.23
CA ASP A 197 -7.87 27.75 6.40
C ASP A 197 -6.47 28.35 6.57
N GLY A 198 -6.43 29.67 6.77
CA GLY A 198 -5.19 30.44 6.85
C GLY A 198 -4.57 30.85 5.51
N LEU A 199 -5.13 30.46 4.35
CA LEU A 199 -4.67 30.98 3.05
C LEU A 199 -5.06 32.45 2.85
N SER A 200 -4.11 33.25 2.36
CA SER A 200 -4.34 34.61 1.87
C SER A 200 -5.21 34.62 0.60
N ARG A 201 -5.77 35.78 0.24
CA ARG A 201 -6.55 35.93 -1.00
C ARG A 201 -5.77 35.53 -2.25
N ALA A 202 -4.49 35.87 -2.31
CA ALA A 202 -3.62 35.51 -3.44
C ALA A 202 -3.36 33.99 -3.51
N GLU A 203 -3.12 33.35 -2.36
CA GLU A 203 -2.94 31.90 -2.30
C GLU A 203 -4.22 31.14 -2.65
N ARG A 204 -5.39 31.62 -2.20
CA ARG A 204 -6.68 31.04 -2.62
C ARG A 204 -6.90 31.14 -4.13
N ALA A 205 -6.58 32.27 -4.73
CA ALA A 205 -6.68 32.44 -6.18
C ALA A 205 -5.69 31.52 -6.94
N ARG A 206 -4.47 31.34 -6.43
CA ARG A 206 -3.50 30.38 -6.97
C ARG A 206 -4.02 28.95 -6.87
N LEU A 207 -4.58 28.57 -5.71
CA LEU A 207 -5.14 27.22 -5.50
C LEU A 207 -6.25 26.91 -6.50
N VAL A 208 -7.23 27.81 -6.64
CA VAL A 208 -8.33 27.63 -7.60
C VAL A 208 -7.80 27.45 -9.02
N LYS A 209 -6.86 28.31 -9.44
CA LYS A 209 -6.22 28.19 -10.76
C LYS A 209 -5.49 26.84 -10.94
N ALA A 210 -4.82 26.35 -9.90
CA ALA A 210 -4.11 25.08 -9.93
C ALA A 210 -5.07 23.88 -9.97
N GLN A 211 -6.17 23.93 -9.21
CA GLN A 211 -7.26 22.95 -9.24
C GLN A 211 -7.87 22.86 -10.64
N ASP A 212 -8.27 24.00 -11.20
CA ASP A 212 -8.86 24.07 -12.55
C ASP A 212 -7.92 23.49 -13.61
N GLY A 213 -6.61 23.82 -13.52
CA GLY A 213 -5.59 23.30 -14.42
C GLY A 213 -5.39 21.79 -14.31
N ALA A 214 -5.38 21.24 -13.09
CA ALA A 214 -5.23 19.82 -12.84
C ALA A 214 -6.44 19.01 -13.31
N VAL A 215 -7.66 19.43 -12.93
CA VAL A 215 -8.92 18.78 -13.35
C VAL A 215 -9.04 18.80 -14.86
N LYS A 216 -8.79 19.95 -15.51
CA LYS A 216 -8.80 20.02 -16.97
C LYS A 216 -7.79 19.05 -17.58
N ALA A 217 -6.56 18.97 -17.06
CA ALA A 217 -5.54 18.09 -17.60
C ALA A 217 -5.92 16.59 -17.44
N LEU A 218 -6.53 16.21 -16.31
CA LEU A 218 -7.05 14.86 -16.10
C LEU A 218 -8.16 14.51 -17.09
N HIS A 219 -9.11 15.43 -17.32
CA HIS A 219 -10.16 15.26 -18.32
C HIS A 219 -9.62 15.19 -19.75
N ASP A 220 -8.70 16.07 -20.13
CA ASP A 220 -8.03 16.04 -21.44
C ASP A 220 -7.25 14.72 -21.64
N PHE A 221 -6.70 14.16 -20.56
CA PHE A 221 -6.01 12.87 -20.58
C PHE A 221 -7.00 11.72 -20.75
N ALA A 222 -8.13 11.74 -20.03
CA ALA A 222 -9.22 10.78 -20.18
C ALA A 222 -9.79 10.79 -21.61
N ASP A 223 -10.05 11.96 -22.19
CA ASP A 223 -10.56 12.11 -23.57
C ASP A 223 -9.61 11.46 -24.61
N TRP A 224 -8.30 11.61 -24.41
CA TRP A 224 -7.30 10.99 -25.27
C TRP A 224 -7.22 9.48 -25.09
N LEU A 225 -7.28 8.98 -23.85
CA LEU A 225 -7.36 7.55 -23.60
C LEU A 225 -8.60 6.95 -24.25
N GLU A 226 -9.76 7.60 -24.12
CA GLU A 226 -11.02 7.15 -24.69
C GLU A 226 -10.97 7.12 -26.22
N THR A 227 -10.38 8.14 -26.84
CA THR A 227 -10.15 8.19 -28.29
C THR A 227 -9.21 7.07 -28.76
N GLY A 228 -8.19 6.74 -27.96
CA GLY A 228 -7.22 5.68 -28.25
C GLY A 228 -7.72 4.27 -27.94
N LEU A 229 -8.70 4.14 -27.05
CA LEU A 229 -9.17 2.89 -26.43
C LEU A 229 -9.45 1.75 -27.44
N PRO A 230 -10.08 1.99 -28.61
CA PRO A 230 -10.34 0.93 -29.58
C PRO A 230 -9.07 0.29 -30.16
N LYS A 231 -7.93 0.98 -30.13
CA LYS A 231 -6.64 0.51 -30.67
C LYS A 231 -5.75 -0.14 -29.61
N MET A 232 -6.14 -0.05 -28.33
CA MET A 232 -5.34 -0.55 -27.21
C MET A 232 -5.45 -2.09 -27.12
N PRO A 233 -4.34 -2.78 -26.83
CA PRO A 233 -4.36 -4.23 -26.60
C PRO A 233 -5.21 -4.62 -25.38
N ASP A 234 -5.83 -5.79 -25.47
CA ASP A 234 -6.54 -6.37 -24.32
C ASP A 234 -5.56 -6.87 -23.26
N TRP A 235 -6.02 -6.90 -22.02
CA TRP A 235 -5.24 -7.45 -20.89
C TRP A 235 -4.90 -8.92 -21.12
N ARG A 236 -3.71 -9.32 -20.67
CA ARG A 236 -3.25 -10.71 -20.70
C ARG A 236 -2.65 -11.12 -19.36
N PRO A 237 -2.83 -12.38 -18.94
CA PRO A 237 -2.21 -12.89 -17.72
C PRO A 237 -0.69 -12.85 -17.82
N MET A 238 -0.01 -12.66 -16.69
CA MET A 238 1.45 -12.62 -16.64
C MET A 238 2.12 -13.98 -16.93
N GLY A 239 1.32 -15.05 -16.97
CA GLY A 239 1.80 -16.41 -17.20
C GLY A 239 2.40 -17.05 -15.94
N GLU A 240 2.31 -18.38 -15.89
CA GLU A 240 2.65 -19.19 -14.71
C GLU A 240 4.09 -18.96 -14.21
N ALA A 241 5.08 -18.91 -15.11
CA ALA A 241 6.47 -18.70 -14.73
C ALA A 241 6.70 -17.35 -14.02
N SER A 242 6.03 -16.28 -14.48
CA SER A 242 6.13 -14.97 -13.83
C SER A 242 5.37 -14.95 -12.50
N TYR A 243 4.22 -15.62 -12.44
CA TYR A 243 3.44 -15.75 -11.22
C TYR A 243 4.20 -16.56 -10.16
N ASN A 244 4.85 -17.66 -10.53
CA ASN A 244 5.71 -18.44 -9.64
C ASN A 244 6.95 -17.67 -9.16
N TYR A 245 7.49 -16.77 -9.98
CA TYR A 245 8.55 -15.85 -9.54
C TYR A 245 8.01 -14.89 -8.47
N LEU A 246 6.84 -14.26 -8.70
CA LEU A 246 6.18 -13.40 -7.73
C LEU A 246 5.95 -14.14 -6.39
N LEU A 247 5.34 -15.33 -6.43
CA LEU A 247 5.09 -16.13 -5.23
C LEU A 247 6.39 -16.43 -4.45
N LYS A 248 7.45 -16.90 -5.12
CA LYS A 248 8.65 -17.42 -4.45
C LYS A 248 9.69 -16.36 -4.11
N ARG A 249 9.85 -15.35 -4.97
CA ARG A 249 10.98 -14.38 -4.90
C ARG A 249 10.56 -13.01 -4.39
N VAL A 250 9.26 -12.70 -4.41
CA VAL A 250 8.71 -11.42 -3.96
C VAL A 250 7.84 -11.60 -2.72
N LEU A 251 6.96 -12.61 -2.72
CA LEU A 251 6.07 -12.91 -1.59
C LEU A 251 6.65 -13.97 -0.63
N LEU A 252 7.84 -14.51 -0.96
CA LEU A 252 8.57 -15.50 -0.16
C LEU A 252 7.74 -16.74 0.24
N LEU A 253 6.74 -17.09 -0.57
CA LEU A 253 5.89 -18.24 -0.33
C LEU A 253 6.57 -19.53 -0.78
N PRO A 254 6.44 -20.63 -0.01
CA PRO A 254 6.92 -21.95 -0.41
C PRO A 254 6.01 -22.63 -1.44
N LEU A 255 5.07 -21.90 -2.03
CA LEU A 255 3.99 -22.39 -2.87
C LEU A 255 4.20 -21.95 -4.33
N ASP A 256 3.65 -22.72 -5.27
CA ASP A 256 3.50 -22.30 -6.66
C ASP A 256 2.04 -22.03 -7.05
N ALA A 257 1.82 -21.66 -8.31
CA ALA A 257 0.51 -21.33 -8.86
C ALA A 257 -0.53 -22.44 -8.67
N HIS A 258 -0.12 -23.71 -8.78
CA HIS A 258 -1.01 -24.85 -8.64
C HIS A 258 -1.37 -25.07 -7.17
N ASP A 259 -0.39 -24.95 -6.28
CA ASP A 259 -0.64 -25.03 -4.83
C ASP A 259 -1.65 -23.95 -4.39
N VAL A 260 -1.46 -22.71 -4.84
CA VAL A 260 -2.35 -21.58 -4.50
C VAL A 260 -3.75 -21.81 -5.08
N ALA A 261 -3.86 -22.26 -6.33
CA ALA A 261 -5.16 -22.56 -6.93
C ALA A 261 -5.89 -23.68 -6.17
N HIS A 262 -5.17 -24.75 -5.81
CA HIS A 262 -5.73 -25.88 -5.08
C HIS A 262 -6.18 -25.49 -3.67
N LEU A 263 -5.40 -24.67 -2.96
CA LEU A 263 -5.81 -24.10 -1.67
C LEU A 263 -7.09 -23.26 -1.81
N GLY A 264 -7.20 -22.47 -2.88
CA GLY A 264 -8.40 -21.71 -3.19
C GLY A 264 -9.64 -22.59 -3.40
N GLU A 265 -9.50 -23.73 -4.09
CA GLU A 265 -10.58 -24.70 -4.27
C GLU A 265 -11.02 -25.33 -2.95
N ILE A 266 -10.07 -25.67 -2.08
CA ILE A 266 -10.34 -26.23 -0.74
C ILE A 266 -11.11 -25.21 0.11
N GLU A 267 -10.63 -23.96 0.17
CA GLU A 267 -11.27 -22.92 0.97
C GLU A 267 -12.66 -22.54 0.42
N LEU A 268 -12.83 -22.50 -0.90
CA LEU A 268 -14.15 -22.28 -1.52
C LEU A 268 -15.12 -23.41 -1.15
N ALA A 269 -14.68 -24.66 -1.19
CA ALA A 269 -15.50 -25.79 -0.78
C ALA A 269 -15.85 -25.71 0.72
N ARG A 270 -14.90 -25.33 1.57
CA ARG A 270 -15.11 -25.13 3.02
C ARG A 270 -16.18 -24.08 3.30
N TYR A 271 -16.10 -22.89 2.68
CA TYR A 271 -17.09 -21.83 2.90
C TYR A 271 -18.47 -22.19 2.36
N ARG A 272 -18.57 -22.84 1.20
CA ARG A 272 -19.85 -23.36 0.69
C ARG A 272 -20.48 -24.39 1.61
N ALA A 273 -19.67 -25.26 2.23
CA ALA A 273 -20.17 -26.22 3.21
C ALA A 273 -20.67 -25.51 4.48
N LEU A 274 -19.94 -24.50 4.99
CA LEU A 274 -20.38 -23.69 6.13
C LEU A 274 -21.71 -22.96 5.84
N GLU A 275 -21.84 -22.36 4.66
CA GLU A 275 -23.08 -21.70 4.22
C GLU A 275 -24.25 -22.70 4.15
N ALA A 276 -24.01 -23.89 3.59
CA ALA A 276 -25.03 -24.95 3.51
C ALA A 276 -25.44 -25.51 4.89
N MET A 277 -24.60 -25.35 5.92
CA MET A 277 -24.88 -25.78 7.29
C MET A 277 -25.63 -24.73 8.12
N LEU A 278 -25.86 -23.53 7.58
CA LEU A 278 -26.64 -22.50 8.27
C LEU A 278 -28.06 -23.01 8.53
N LYS A 279 -28.51 -22.91 9.79
CA LYS A 279 -29.90 -23.27 10.17
C LYS A 279 -30.93 -22.39 9.46
N ASP A 280 -30.54 -21.15 9.17
CA ASP A 280 -31.31 -20.19 8.39
C ASP A 280 -30.40 -19.67 7.25
N PRO A 281 -30.69 -20.00 5.98
CA PRO A 281 -29.94 -19.50 4.84
C PRO A 281 -29.90 -17.97 4.73
N SER A 282 -30.83 -17.25 5.35
CA SER A 282 -30.84 -15.78 5.35
C SER A 282 -29.61 -15.17 6.05
N LEU A 283 -28.93 -15.96 6.89
CA LEU A 283 -27.72 -15.56 7.61
C LEU A 283 -26.48 -15.46 6.70
N ALA A 284 -26.53 -15.99 5.48
CA ALA A 284 -25.45 -15.87 4.50
C ALA A 284 -25.27 -14.44 3.97
N SER A 285 -26.26 -13.57 4.18
CA SER A 285 -26.23 -12.16 3.76
C SER A 285 -26.55 -11.26 4.95
N PRO A 286 -25.79 -10.16 5.17
CA PRO A 286 -26.01 -9.28 6.30
C PRO A 286 -27.35 -8.55 6.18
N ASP A 287 -28.12 -8.50 7.24
CA ASP A 287 -29.41 -7.82 7.34
C ASP A 287 -29.36 -6.88 8.55
N PRO A 288 -29.27 -5.56 8.32
CA PRO A 288 -29.36 -4.55 9.37
C PRO A 288 -30.52 -4.76 10.34
N ALA A 289 -31.65 -5.34 9.90
CA ALA A 289 -32.81 -5.59 10.76
C ALA A 289 -32.57 -6.62 11.86
N ARG A 290 -31.50 -7.43 11.77
CA ARG A 290 -31.10 -8.40 12.79
C ARG A 290 -30.23 -7.81 13.89
N ALA A 291 -29.73 -6.59 13.74
CA ALA A 291 -28.95 -5.92 14.77
C ALA A 291 -29.77 -5.79 16.06
N LYS A 292 -29.16 -6.07 17.22
CA LYS A 292 -29.82 -5.86 18.52
C LYS A 292 -30.24 -4.40 18.72
N HIS A 293 -29.44 -3.48 18.19
CA HIS A 293 -29.71 -2.04 18.17
C HIS A 293 -29.33 -1.53 16.78
N ILE A 294 -30.33 -1.13 15.99
CA ILE A 294 -30.10 -0.51 14.69
C ILE A 294 -29.79 0.97 14.95
N PRO A 295 -28.60 1.48 14.61
CA PRO A 295 -28.28 2.89 14.77
C PRO A 295 -29.30 3.77 14.05
N LYS A 296 -29.78 4.85 14.68
CA LYS A 296 -30.76 5.75 14.03
C LYS A 296 -30.12 6.79 13.10
N ASP A 297 -28.84 7.10 13.33
CA ASP A 297 -28.08 8.15 12.66
C ASP A 297 -26.58 7.85 12.67
N GLU A 298 -25.78 8.72 12.04
CA GLU A 298 -24.31 8.59 11.99
C GLU A 298 -23.66 8.63 13.38
N ALA A 299 -24.26 9.31 14.36
CA ALA A 299 -23.71 9.42 15.71
C ALA A 299 -23.87 8.12 16.49
N GLU A 300 -25.05 7.50 16.42
CA GLU A 300 -25.25 6.16 16.98
C GLU A 300 -24.44 5.10 16.25
N PHE A 301 -24.20 5.26 14.94
CA PHE A 301 -23.35 4.34 14.18
C PHE A 301 -21.90 4.40 14.65
N LEU A 302 -21.36 5.60 14.84
CA LEU A 302 -20.03 5.80 15.43
C LEU A 302 -19.95 5.20 16.85
N ALA A 303 -20.93 5.48 17.71
CA ALA A 303 -20.96 4.96 19.06
C ALA A 303 -21.01 3.41 19.09
N ALA A 304 -21.67 2.78 18.12
CA ALA A 304 -21.67 1.32 17.97
C ALA A 304 -20.26 0.79 17.67
N TYR A 305 -19.52 1.43 16.76
CA TYR A 305 -18.13 1.07 16.48
C TYR A 305 -17.23 1.22 17.70
N GLU A 306 -17.30 2.36 18.40
CA GLU A 306 -16.51 2.61 19.61
C GLU A 306 -16.80 1.59 20.71
N SER A 307 -18.07 1.26 20.92
CA SER A 307 -18.48 0.21 21.88
C SER A 307 -17.93 -1.15 21.49
N ARG A 308 -18.03 -1.53 20.21
CA ARG A 308 -17.54 -2.84 19.73
C ARG A 308 -16.02 -2.95 19.79
N LEU A 309 -15.28 -1.87 19.51
CA LEU A 309 -13.82 -1.86 19.71
C LEU A 309 -13.45 -2.11 21.17
N LYS A 310 -14.15 -1.45 22.10
CA LYS A 310 -13.93 -1.68 23.54
C LYS A 310 -14.18 -3.13 23.94
N GLU A 311 -15.29 -3.72 23.45
CA GLU A 311 -15.60 -5.13 23.68
C GLU A 311 -14.52 -6.07 23.13
N ILE A 312 -13.99 -5.81 21.92
CA ILE A 312 -12.89 -6.59 21.34
C ILE A 312 -11.64 -6.51 22.24
N VAL A 313 -11.23 -5.32 22.66
CA VAL A 313 -10.02 -5.14 23.48
C VAL A 313 -10.17 -5.81 24.85
N GLU A 314 -11.34 -5.69 25.48
CA GLU A 314 -11.64 -6.37 26.75
C GLU A 314 -11.62 -7.89 26.59
N PHE A 315 -12.22 -8.41 25.51
CA PHE A 315 -12.23 -9.83 25.18
C PHE A 315 -10.81 -10.39 24.97
N LEU A 316 -9.99 -9.71 24.18
CA LEU A 316 -8.60 -10.10 23.93
C LEU A 316 -7.78 -10.19 25.22
N ARG A 317 -7.95 -9.21 26.12
CA ARG A 317 -7.27 -9.17 27.43
C ARG A 317 -7.77 -10.26 28.38
N ALA A 318 -9.08 -10.43 28.50
CA ALA A 318 -9.70 -11.42 29.39
C ALA A 318 -9.27 -12.85 29.01
N ASN A 319 -9.20 -13.14 27.71
CA ASN A 319 -8.83 -14.45 27.20
C ASN A 319 -7.31 -14.62 26.96
N ARG A 320 -6.52 -13.55 27.14
CA ARG A 320 -5.05 -13.53 26.93
C ARG A 320 -4.65 -14.01 25.52
N LEU A 321 -5.38 -13.54 24.51
CA LEU A 321 -5.21 -13.98 23.12
C LEU A 321 -4.07 -13.25 22.41
N VAL A 322 -3.94 -11.94 22.65
CA VAL A 322 -2.84 -11.12 22.11
C VAL A 322 -2.41 -10.08 23.14
N THR A 323 -1.10 -9.84 23.21
CA THR A 323 -0.55 -8.72 23.98
C THR A 323 -0.75 -7.45 23.18
N ILE A 324 -1.38 -6.43 23.79
CA ILE A 324 -1.48 -5.09 23.22
C ILE A 324 -0.41 -4.23 23.91
N PRO A 325 0.70 -3.89 23.25
CA PRO A 325 1.78 -3.13 23.87
C PRO A 325 1.36 -1.74 24.34
N GLU A 326 1.86 -1.32 25.51
CA GLU A 326 1.56 0.00 26.10
C GLU A 326 2.15 1.17 25.30
N TYR A 327 3.18 0.93 24.47
CA TYR A 327 3.81 1.95 23.64
C TYR A 327 3.00 2.28 22.37
N MET A 328 1.97 1.51 22.05
CA MET A 328 1.13 1.81 20.90
C MET A 328 0.33 3.10 21.12
N GLY A 329 0.17 3.88 20.06
CA GLY A 329 -0.74 5.02 20.07
C GLY A 329 -2.21 4.58 20.16
N PRO A 330 -3.13 5.56 20.30
CA PRO A 330 -4.56 5.28 20.27
C PRO A 330 -5.02 4.85 18.87
N PHE A 331 -5.95 3.90 18.81
CA PHE A 331 -6.77 3.63 17.62
C PHE A 331 -8.02 4.49 17.71
N GLN A 332 -8.10 5.55 16.92
CA GLN A 332 -9.22 6.47 16.92
C GLN A 332 -10.23 6.09 15.84
N ILE A 333 -11.51 6.09 16.17
CA ILE A 333 -12.58 5.87 15.21
C ILE A 333 -13.29 7.21 15.00
N GLY A 334 -13.50 7.59 13.74
CA GLY A 334 -14.15 8.85 13.39
C GLY A 334 -15.23 8.66 12.33
N GLN A 335 -16.19 9.60 12.30
CA GLN A 335 -17.08 9.73 11.15
C GLN A 335 -16.29 10.21 9.94
N LEU A 336 -16.56 9.63 8.77
CA LEU A 336 -16.01 10.12 7.52
C LEU A 336 -16.42 11.58 7.30
N PRO A 337 -15.46 12.53 7.25
CA PRO A 337 -15.77 13.93 7.03
C PRO A 337 -16.52 14.13 5.70
N GLU A 338 -17.47 15.08 5.67
CA GLU A 338 -18.27 15.39 4.47
C GLU A 338 -17.42 15.55 3.21
N ALA A 339 -16.27 16.18 3.36
CA ALA A 339 -15.35 16.45 2.27
C ALA A 339 -14.74 15.19 1.63
N PHE A 340 -14.73 14.04 2.33
CA PHE A 340 -14.26 12.76 1.81
C PHE A 340 -15.39 11.82 1.38
N LYS A 341 -16.66 12.12 1.68
CA LYS A 341 -17.79 11.25 1.30
C LYS A 341 -17.87 10.98 -0.21
N PRO A 342 -17.61 11.95 -1.11
CA PRO A 342 -17.65 11.68 -2.55
C PRO A 342 -16.53 10.78 -3.04
N THR A 343 -15.34 10.86 -2.42
CA THR A 343 -14.13 10.14 -2.88
C THR A 343 -13.92 8.80 -2.18
N SER A 344 -14.41 8.66 -0.95
CA SER A 344 -14.14 7.51 -0.08
C SER A 344 -15.35 7.09 0.77
N PRO A 345 -16.56 6.91 0.19
CA PRO A 345 -17.80 6.71 0.95
C PRO A 345 -17.80 5.45 1.83
N GLY A 346 -16.94 4.47 1.52
CA GLY A 346 -16.73 3.25 2.28
C GLY A 346 -15.88 3.41 3.55
N GLY A 347 -15.37 4.62 3.84
CA GLY A 347 -14.41 4.81 4.92
C GLY A 347 -13.00 4.35 4.55
N PHE A 348 -12.05 4.58 5.44
CA PHE A 348 -10.66 4.14 5.28
C PHE A 348 -9.93 4.12 6.63
N MET A 349 -9.04 3.15 6.80
CA MET A 349 -8.14 3.03 7.94
C MET A 349 -6.77 3.58 7.57
N ASN A 350 -6.23 4.45 8.42
CA ASN A 350 -4.90 5.03 8.28
C ASN A 350 -4.07 4.66 9.52
N PRO A 351 -3.16 3.69 9.40
CA PRO A 351 -2.26 3.32 10.49
C PRO A 351 -1.16 4.40 10.64
N PRO A 352 -0.40 4.43 11.74
CA PRO A 352 0.77 5.29 11.83
C PRO A 352 1.78 4.91 10.73
N GLY A 353 2.21 5.90 9.94
CA GLY A 353 3.31 5.73 9.00
C GLY A 353 4.62 5.40 9.73
N VAL A 354 5.54 4.72 9.06
CA VAL A 354 6.84 4.33 9.65
C VAL A 354 7.69 5.54 10.07
N TYR A 355 7.47 6.70 9.45
CA TYR A 355 8.15 7.96 9.75
C TYR A 355 7.30 8.92 10.60
N ASP A 356 6.04 8.58 10.86
CA ASP A 356 5.17 9.40 11.69
C ASP A 356 5.74 9.51 13.12
N GLN A 357 5.73 10.73 13.65
CA GLN A 357 6.05 10.96 15.06
C GLN A 357 4.88 10.64 15.99
N ASP A 358 3.65 10.65 15.46
CA ASP A 358 2.44 10.27 16.16
C ASP A 358 2.13 8.78 15.92
N PRO A 359 2.23 7.92 16.96
CA PRO A 359 1.96 6.50 16.85
C PRO A 359 0.45 6.17 16.77
N GLY A 360 -0.42 7.18 16.79
CA GLY A 360 -1.86 7.02 16.63
C GLY A 360 -2.27 6.62 15.21
N GLY A 361 -3.32 5.80 15.15
CA GLY A 361 -4.02 5.42 13.92
C GLY A 361 -5.44 5.95 13.94
N LEU A 362 -6.00 6.18 12.76
CA LEU A 362 -7.33 6.73 12.58
C LEU A 362 -8.13 5.87 11.60
N TYR A 363 -9.32 5.47 12.00
CA TYR A 363 -10.26 4.76 11.15
C TYR A 363 -11.52 5.59 10.94
N TYR A 364 -11.69 6.10 9.72
CA TYR A 364 -12.93 6.71 9.30
C TYR A 364 -13.91 5.64 8.85
N ILE A 365 -15.03 5.50 9.56
CA ILE A 365 -16.04 4.48 9.27
C ILE A 365 -16.84 4.84 8.00
N PRO A 366 -17.45 3.86 7.32
CA PRO A 366 -18.32 4.14 6.17
C PRO A 366 -19.43 5.14 6.51
N THR A 367 -19.89 5.88 5.50
CA THR A 367 -21.07 6.74 5.68
C THR A 367 -22.28 5.89 6.03
N TYR A 368 -22.98 6.23 7.12
CA TYR A 368 -24.14 5.48 7.57
C TYR A 368 -25.25 5.51 6.50
N ASN A 369 -25.58 4.33 5.96
CA ASN A 369 -26.62 4.20 4.96
C ASN A 369 -27.36 2.85 5.13
N PRO A 370 -28.47 2.82 5.88
CA PRO A 370 -29.24 1.59 6.12
C PRO A 370 -29.97 1.08 4.87
N LYS A 371 -30.07 1.90 3.82
CA LYS A 371 -30.67 1.53 2.53
C LYS A 371 -29.61 1.11 1.50
N SER A 372 -28.34 1.07 1.89
CA SER A 372 -27.25 0.71 0.98
C SER A 372 -27.39 -0.74 0.51
N GLY A 373 -27.20 -0.96 -0.79
CA GLY A 373 -27.02 -2.30 -1.33
C GLY A 373 -25.63 -2.89 -1.04
N ASN A 374 -24.70 -2.08 -0.52
CA ASN A 374 -23.34 -2.50 -0.23
C ASN A 374 -23.29 -3.50 0.94
N PHE A 375 -22.66 -4.65 0.70
CA PHE A 375 -22.52 -5.72 1.68
C PHE A 375 -21.83 -5.24 2.97
N TYR A 376 -20.71 -4.53 2.86
CA TYR A 376 -19.90 -4.12 4.01
C TYR A 376 -20.61 -3.07 4.87
N ILE A 377 -21.34 -2.13 4.26
CA ILE A 377 -22.15 -1.16 5.02
C ILE A 377 -23.27 -1.89 5.78
N ARG A 378 -23.95 -2.84 5.13
CA ARG A 378 -24.99 -3.64 5.79
C ARG A 378 -24.43 -4.51 6.92
N ALA A 379 -23.29 -5.16 6.69
CA ALA A 379 -22.59 -5.97 7.68
C ALA A 379 -22.16 -5.13 8.88
N ALA A 380 -21.58 -3.94 8.65
CA ALA A 380 -21.20 -3.03 9.71
C ALA A 380 -22.37 -2.50 10.55
N ILE A 381 -23.55 -2.30 9.93
CA ILE A 381 -24.76 -1.91 10.66
C ILE A 381 -25.29 -3.08 11.51
N GLU A 382 -25.19 -4.32 11.01
CA GLU A 382 -25.56 -5.51 11.77
C GLU A 382 -24.58 -5.77 12.92
N ASP A 383 -23.28 -5.81 12.63
CA ASP A 383 -22.19 -5.94 13.60
C ASP A 383 -20.84 -5.48 12.99
N PRO A 384 -20.23 -4.38 13.47
CA PRO A 384 -18.95 -3.90 12.95
C PRO A 384 -17.73 -4.67 13.50
N ARG A 385 -17.90 -5.67 14.37
CA ARG A 385 -16.78 -6.40 14.97
C ARG A 385 -15.83 -7.05 13.94
N PRO A 386 -16.29 -7.70 12.85
CA PRO A 386 -15.38 -8.29 11.87
C PRO A 386 -14.46 -7.23 11.24
N ILE A 387 -15.02 -6.13 10.73
CA ILE A 387 -14.20 -5.07 10.12
C ILE A 387 -13.33 -4.35 11.15
N LEU A 388 -13.78 -4.19 12.39
CA LEU A 388 -12.95 -3.65 13.48
C LEU A 388 -11.81 -4.57 13.87
N GLY A 389 -12.04 -5.88 13.86
CA GLY A 389 -11.01 -6.89 14.07
C GLY A 389 -9.99 -6.90 12.94
N HIS A 390 -10.44 -6.68 11.69
CA HIS A 390 -9.60 -6.59 10.50
C HIS A 390 -8.75 -5.31 10.44
N GLU A 391 -9.39 -4.14 10.51
CA GLU A 391 -8.74 -2.83 10.33
C GLU A 391 -8.04 -2.35 11.60
N GLY A 392 -8.59 -2.70 12.76
CA GLY A 392 -8.18 -2.17 14.06
C GLY A 392 -7.35 -3.16 14.87
N ILE A 393 -7.93 -3.60 15.98
CA ILE A 393 -7.30 -4.49 16.95
C ILE A 393 -8.12 -5.78 16.94
N PRO A 394 -7.52 -6.97 16.69
CA PRO A 394 -6.09 -7.23 16.64
C PRO A 394 -5.45 -7.16 15.23
N GLY A 395 -6.15 -6.68 14.21
CA GLY A 395 -5.70 -6.68 12.81
C GLY A 395 -4.67 -5.60 12.44
N HIS A 396 -4.92 -4.88 11.35
CA HIS A 396 -3.96 -3.96 10.69
C HIS A 396 -3.36 -2.96 11.65
N PHE A 397 -4.16 -2.20 12.42
CA PHE A 397 -3.62 -1.21 13.34
C PHE A 397 -2.66 -1.81 14.38
N LEU A 398 -3.01 -2.96 14.98
CA LEU A 398 -2.14 -3.64 15.94
C LEU A 398 -0.84 -4.10 15.28
N GLN A 399 -0.95 -4.79 14.14
CA GLN A 399 0.19 -5.38 13.44
C GLN A 399 1.17 -4.31 12.97
N ILE A 400 0.69 -3.26 12.31
CA ILE A 400 1.53 -2.18 11.76
C ILE A 400 2.16 -1.38 12.90
N SER A 401 1.41 -1.08 13.96
CA SER A 401 1.96 -0.38 15.12
C SER A 401 3.10 -1.17 15.76
N ILE A 402 2.99 -2.50 15.87
CA ILE A 402 4.08 -3.35 16.36
C ILE A 402 5.26 -3.36 15.36
N ALA A 403 4.96 -3.48 14.07
CA ALA A 403 5.98 -3.48 13.02
C ALA A 403 6.84 -2.21 13.05
N ASN A 404 6.24 -1.03 13.26
CA ASN A 404 6.97 0.24 13.37
C ASN A 404 7.94 0.30 14.56
N HIS A 405 7.81 -0.57 15.55
CA HIS A 405 8.67 -0.60 16.75
C HIS A 405 9.74 -1.68 16.71
N VAL A 406 9.85 -2.47 15.64
CA VAL A 406 10.95 -3.45 15.51
C VAL A 406 12.28 -2.73 15.25
N SER A 407 13.37 -3.24 15.83
CA SER A 407 14.69 -2.58 15.77
C SER A 407 15.31 -2.55 14.37
N SER A 408 15.10 -3.61 13.58
CA SER A 408 15.59 -3.69 12.20
C SER A 408 14.78 -2.79 11.28
N GLU A 409 15.45 -1.81 10.67
CA GLU A 409 14.85 -0.91 9.66
C GLU A 409 14.32 -1.69 8.45
N ILE A 410 15.03 -2.73 8.02
CA ILE A 410 14.60 -3.59 6.91
C ILE A 410 13.23 -4.22 7.20
N ARG A 411 13.00 -4.64 8.45
CA ARG A 411 11.72 -5.20 8.88
C ARG A 411 10.64 -4.14 9.05
N ARG A 412 10.98 -2.94 9.50
CA ARG A 412 10.03 -1.80 9.56
C ARG A 412 9.56 -1.38 8.17
N MET A 413 10.47 -1.38 7.19
CA MET A 413 10.18 -1.01 5.80
C MET A 413 9.60 -2.16 4.97
N GLN A 414 9.46 -3.36 5.53
CA GLN A 414 8.91 -4.49 4.81
C GLN A 414 7.40 -4.33 4.62
N SER A 415 6.97 -4.22 3.36
CA SER A 415 5.57 -4.23 2.98
C SER A 415 5.25 -5.53 2.23
N ASP A 416 4.65 -6.49 2.93
CA ASP A 416 4.15 -7.74 2.35
C ASP A 416 2.63 -7.84 2.55
N SER A 417 1.88 -7.75 1.45
CA SER A 417 0.42 -7.76 1.50
C SER A 417 -0.14 -9.11 1.94
N VAL A 418 0.55 -10.22 1.67
CA VAL A 418 0.08 -11.56 2.07
C VAL A 418 0.17 -11.69 3.58
N PHE A 419 1.25 -11.21 4.20
CA PHE A 419 1.39 -11.19 5.64
C PHE A 419 0.41 -10.22 6.30
N ALA A 420 0.30 -8.98 5.83
CA ALA A 420 -0.58 -7.97 6.43
C ALA A 420 -2.06 -8.37 6.35
N GLU A 421 -2.56 -8.69 5.16
CA GLU A 421 -3.96 -9.13 4.97
C GLU A 421 -4.23 -10.50 5.60
N GLY A 422 -3.24 -11.41 5.53
CA GLY A 422 -3.34 -12.71 6.18
C GLY A 422 -3.44 -12.60 7.70
N TRP A 423 -2.73 -11.65 8.31
CA TRP A 423 -2.85 -11.36 9.75
C TRP A 423 -4.22 -10.76 10.09
N ALA A 424 -4.71 -9.80 9.31
CA ALA A 424 -6.01 -9.18 9.54
C ALA A 424 -7.16 -10.22 9.44
N LEU A 425 -7.15 -11.05 8.39
CA LEU A 425 -8.11 -12.16 8.22
C LEU A 425 -7.98 -13.22 9.32
N TYR A 426 -6.76 -13.53 9.76
CA TYR A 426 -6.54 -14.38 10.93
C TYR A 426 -7.15 -13.78 12.20
N GLY A 427 -7.02 -12.46 12.38
CA GLY A 427 -7.61 -11.72 13.50
C GLY A 427 -9.13 -11.85 13.53
N GLU A 428 -9.80 -11.68 12.39
CA GLU A 428 -11.25 -11.90 12.25
C GLU A 428 -11.66 -13.32 12.67
N GLU A 429 -11.00 -14.33 12.10
CA GLU A 429 -11.32 -15.73 12.36
C GLU A 429 -11.02 -16.11 13.82
N MET A 430 -9.93 -15.61 14.39
CA MET A 430 -9.54 -15.87 15.78
C MET A 430 -10.58 -15.31 16.75
N LEU A 431 -11.04 -14.07 16.56
CA LEU A 431 -12.09 -13.49 17.40
C LEU A 431 -13.35 -14.38 17.39
N MET A 432 -13.80 -14.78 16.20
CA MET A 432 -14.97 -15.65 16.04
C MET A 432 -14.78 -17.02 16.70
N ARG A 433 -13.63 -17.68 16.48
CA ARG A 433 -13.39 -19.05 16.97
C ARG A 433 -13.21 -19.12 18.49
N GLU A 434 -12.66 -18.08 19.10
CA GLU A 434 -12.50 -17.98 20.55
C GLU A 434 -13.80 -17.54 21.26
N GLY A 435 -14.85 -17.22 20.51
CA GLY A 435 -16.21 -17.03 21.02
C GLY A 435 -16.64 -15.58 21.22
N LEU A 436 -15.99 -14.62 20.56
CA LEU A 436 -16.53 -13.28 20.40
C LEU A 436 -17.52 -13.25 19.22
#